data_AF-A0A269W4A4-F1
#
_entry.id   AF-A0A269W4A4-F1
#
_cell.length_a   1.000
_cell.length_b   1.000
_cell.length_c   1.000
_cell.angle_alpha   90.00
_cell.angle_beta   90.00
_cell.angle_gamma   90.00
#
_symmetry.space_group_name_H-M   'P 1'
#
loop_
_entity.id
_entity.type
_entity.pdbx_description
1 polymer ?
#
loop_
_entity_poly.entity_id
_entity_poly.type
_entity_poly.pdbx_seq_one_letter_code
_entity_poly.pdbx_strand_id
1 'polypeptide(L)' 'MFENDYERLKYYYEKKWAQKPQLRQYVGYGVITPEEYELITGETF' A
#
# COMPACT_ATOMS: atom_id res chain seq x y z
N MET A 1 -10.11 13.72 0.25
CA MET A 1 -8.73 13.73 -0.25
C MET A 1 -8.34 12.36 -0.81
N PHE A 2 -8.82 11.24 -0.22
CA PHE A 2 -8.81 9.90 -0.84
C PHE A 2 -10.14 9.18 -0.51
N GLU A 3 -10.58 8.24 -1.36
CA GLU A 3 -11.85 7.52 -1.17
C GLU A 3 -11.69 6.22 -0.37
N ASN A 4 -10.48 5.65 -0.35
CA ASN A 4 -10.17 4.44 0.43
C ASN A 4 -8.68 4.37 0.83
N ASP A 5 -8.34 3.37 1.65
CA ASP A 5 -6.98 3.17 2.17
C ASP A 5 -5.98 2.78 1.07
N TYR A 6 -6.41 2.04 0.05
CA TYR A 6 -5.59 1.69 -1.11
C TYR A 6 -5.10 2.93 -1.87
N GLU A 7 -5.99 3.86 -2.22
CA GLU A 7 -5.63 5.10 -2.91
C GLU A 7 -4.68 5.97 -2.10
N ARG A 8 -4.92 6.06 -0.79
CA ARG A 8 -4.04 6.80 0.13
C ARG A 8 -2.64 6.20 0.15
N LEU A 9 -2.54 4.88 0.31
CA LEU A 9 -1.25 4.18 0.42
C LEU A 9 -0.50 4.15 -0.91
N LYS A 10 -1.21 4.03 -2.04
CA LYS A 10 -0.64 4.21 -3.38
C LYS A 10 0.00 5.59 -3.52
N TYR A 11 -0.74 6.64 -3.17
CA TYR A 11 -0.21 8.01 -3.22
C TYR A 11 1.00 8.19 -2.30
N TYR A 12 0.97 7.66 -1.08
CA TYR A 12 2.11 7.72 -0.16
C TYR A 12 3.34 6.98 -0.69
N TYR A 13 3.15 5.84 -1.35
CA TYR A 13 4.24 5.12 -1.99
C TYR A 13 4.84 5.91 -3.15
N GLU A 14 4.01 6.49 -4.02
CA GLU A 14 4.45 7.36 -5.13
C GLU A 14 5.24 8.58 -4.64
N LYS A 15 4.83 9.15 -3.49
CA LYS A 15 5.53 10.28 -2.85
C LYS A 15 6.73 9.86 -1.99
N LYS A 16 7.04 8.56 -1.91
CA LYS A 16 8.11 7.98 -1.07
C LYS A 16 7.92 8.25 0.43
N TRP A 17 6.68 8.49 0.86
CA TRP A 17 6.31 8.64 2.26
C TRP A 17 6.01 7.29 2.92
N ALA A 18 5.52 6.34 2.12
CA ALA A 18 5.44 4.94 2.47
C ALA A 18 6.47 4.13 1.65
N GLN A 19 7.09 3.15 2.27
CA GLN A 19 7.97 2.18 1.61
C GLN A 19 7.41 0.77 1.73
N LYS A 20 7.94 -0.16 0.92
CA LYS A 20 7.50 -1.57 0.88
C LYS A 20 7.38 -2.22 2.27
N PRO A 21 8.33 -2.07 3.22
CA PRO A 21 8.17 -2.66 4.56
C PRO A 21 6.94 -2.14 5.31
N GLN A 22 6.60 -0.86 5.16
CA GLN A 22 5.41 -0.27 5.78
C GLN A 22 4.14 -0.78 5.10
N LEU A 23 4.12 -0.87 3.76
CA LEU A 23 3.01 -1.47 3.03
C LEU A 23 2.76 -2.93 3.43
N ARG A 24 3.81 -3.71 3.70
CA ARG A 24 3.67 -5.07 4.23
C ARG A 24 3.03 -5.11 5.62
N GLN A 25 3.34 -4.14 6.47
CA GLN A 25 2.66 -4.00 7.77
C GLN A 25 1.17 -3.67 7.60
N TYR A 26 0.82 -2.79 6.65
CA TYR A 26 -0.59 -2.48 6.36
C TYR A 26 -1.37 -3.69 5.85
N VAL A 27 -0.75 -4.59 5.09
CA VAL A 27 -1.36 -5.89 4.76
C VAL A 27 -1.57 -6.74 6.01
N GLY A 28 -0.55 -6.84 6.88
CA GLY A 28 -0.68 -7.56 8.16
C GLY A 28 -1.74 -6.99 9.11
N TYR A 29 -2.04 -5.70 9.00
CA TYR A 29 -3.11 -5.03 9.74
C TYR A 29 -4.49 -5.13 9.06
N GLY A 30 -4.57 -5.73 7.87
CA GLY A 30 -5.81 -5.84 7.10
C GLY A 30 -6.31 -4.51 6.52
N VAL A 31 -5.43 -3.50 6.39
CA VAL A 31 -5.76 -2.17 5.83
C VAL A 31 -5.80 -2.22 4.30
N ILE A 32 -4.96 -3.04 3.70
CA ILE A 32 -4.98 -3.38 2.28
C ILE A 32 -4.77 -4.88 2.11
N THR A 33 -5.17 -5.44 0.98
CA THR A 33 -4.95 -6.85 0.68
C THR A 33 -3.55 -7.12 0.12
N PRO A 34 -3.06 -8.38 0.11
CA PRO A 34 -1.86 -8.76 -0.63
C PRO A 34 -1.91 -8.29 -2.09
N GLU A 35 -3.03 -8.48 -2.79
CA GLU A 35 -3.19 -8.08 -4.19
C GLU A 35 -3.06 -6.56 -4.37
N GLU A 36 -3.62 -5.78 -3.45
CA GLU A 36 -3.48 -4.33 -3.44
C GLU A 36 -2.03 -3.89 -3.20
N TYR A 37 -1.27 -4.59 -2.35
CA TYR A 37 0.17 -4.37 -2.22
C TYR A 37 0.91 -4.62 -3.53
N GLU A 38 0.59 -5.70 -4.25
CA GLU A 38 1.21 -6.01 -5.53
C GLU A 38 0.90 -4.93 -6.57
N LEU A 39 -0.33 -4.43 -6.59
CA LEU A 39 -0.75 -3.32 -7.47
C LEU A 39 -0.03 -2.01 -7.13
N ILE A 40 0.24 -1.72 -5.86
CA ILE A 40 0.97 -0.52 -5.43
C ILE A 40 2.46 -0.62 -5.78
N THR A 41 3.07 -1.78 -5.53
CA THR A 41 4.54 -1.92 -5.51
C THR A 41 5.12 -2.56 -6.77
N GLY A 42 4.32 -3.29 -7.53
CA GLY A 42 4.74 -4.13 -8.65
C GLY A 42 5.47 -5.42 -8.23
N GLU A 43 5.49 -5.74 -6.93
CA GLU A 43 6.14 -6.94 -6.40
C GLU A 43 5.12 -7.88 -5.78
N THR A 44 5.28 -9.18 -6.05
CA THR A 44 4.53 -10.24 -5.38
C THR A 44 4.70 -10.16 -3.86
N PHE A 45 3.59 -10.29 -3.14
CA PHE A 45 3.55 -10.13 -1.69
C PHE A 45 4.22 -11.28 -0.94
#